data_AF-A0A5N7A040-F1
#
_entry.id   AF-A0A5N7A040-F1
#
_cell.length_a   1.000
_cell.length_b   1.000
_cell.length_c   1.000
_cell.angle_alpha   90.00
_cell.angle_beta   90.00
_cell.angle_gamma   90.00
#
_symmetry.space_group_name_H-M   'P 1'
#
loop_
_entity.id
_entity.type
_entity.pdbx_description
1 polymer ?
#
loop_
_entity_poly.entity_id
_entity_poly.type
_entity_poly.pdbx_seq_one_letter_code
_entity_poly.pdbx_strand_id
1 'polypeptide(L)'
;MESNKAGMTLDKSVNFMQRAEALMDKWSAALYRFEESRGSQLTYRDSIGLKTLRIYQCWRLVMLDRAKSGVTDLESWDKYNSTFQMIVSLAAAVVNTTDTDAPISTTSLLPSDSFSEGCKRPSFSLDMGIICPLYDVATLCRDPFIRREAVKVLRSASRQEGLLNSHLCAVVAERVIELEETAALRSGTDDQRCLASAASHLRGLNSNSQTEVSSQHITRSSEVPHAARFVYAYPNFDPLYKQAFLVLAADQAGENHTKIPLPAVTAMLDME
;
A
#
# COMPACT_ATOMS: atom_id res chain seq x y z
N MET A 1 -12.56 20.36 33.89
CA MET A 1 -13.23 19.06 33.69
C MET A 1 -12.79 18.37 32.39
N GLU A 2 -12.46 19.12 31.32
CA GLU A 2 -11.92 18.59 30.06
C GLU A 2 -10.48 18.04 30.16
N SER A 3 -9.62 18.66 30.98
CA SER A 3 -8.23 18.21 31.18
C SER A 3 -8.14 16.79 31.78
N ASN A 4 -9.03 16.41 32.70
CA ASN A 4 -9.11 15.04 33.24
C ASN A 4 -9.62 14.02 32.20
N LYS A 5 -10.47 14.45 31.26
CA LYS A 5 -11.00 13.57 30.20
C LYS A 5 -9.91 13.27 29.16
N ALA A 6 -9.10 14.26 28.80
CA ALA A 6 -7.95 14.11 27.91
C ALA A 6 -6.85 13.21 28.51
N GLY A 7 -6.56 13.37 29.81
CA GLY A 7 -5.64 12.48 30.55
C GLY A 7 -6.14 11.03 30.58
N MET A 8 -7.42 10.81 30.90
CA MET A 8 -8.02 9.47 30.89
C MET A 8 -8.06 8.82 29.50
N THR A 9 -8.17 9.59 28.42
CA THR A 9 -8.12 9.04 27.04
C THR A 9 -6.70 8.66 26.62
N LEU A 10 -5.70 9.43 27.06
CA LEU A 10 -4.30 9.15 26.79
C LEU A 10 -3.84 7.88 27.53
N ASP A 11 -4.18 7.76 28.81
CA ASP A 11 -3.84 6.59 29.63
C ASP A 11 -4.45 5.29 29.07
N LYS A 12 -5.69 5.36 28.58
CA LYS A 12 -6.34 4.22 27.91
C LYS A 12 -5.64 3.84 26.60
N SER A 13 -5.22 4.84 25.82
CA SER A 13 -4.47 4.61 24.58
C SER A 13 -3.12 3.95 24.85
N VAL A 14 -2.36 4.46 25.84
CA VAL A 14 -1.08 3.89 26.26
C VAL A 14 -1.24 2.45 26.75
N ASN A 15 -2.26 2.17 27.56
CA ASN A 15 -2.56 0.82 28.02
C ASN A 15 -2.90 -0.13 26.86
N PHE A 16 -3.70 0.33 25.90
CA PHE A 16 -4.04 -0.45 24.70
C PHE A 16 -2.80 -0.80 23.88
N MET A 17 -1.90 0.17 23.65
CA MET A 17 -0.67 -0.04 22.88
C MET A 17 0.28 -1.03 23.56
N GLN A 18 0.45 -0.93 24.89
CA GLN A 18 1.25 -1.90 25.66
C GLN A 18 0.68 -3.31 25.58
N ARG A 19 -0.65 -3.44 25.65
CA ARG A 19 -1.32 -4.73 25.51
C ARG A 19 -1.18 -5.31 24.10
N ALA A 20 -1.30 -4.47 23.08
CA ALA A 20 -1.12 -4.87 21.68
C ALA A 20 0.31 -5.38 21.45
N GLU A 21 1.32 -4.71 22.00
CA GLU A 21 2.73 -5.13 21.94
C GLU A 21 2.94 -6.50 22.59
N ALA A 22 2.49 -6.70 23.82
CA ALA A 22 2.64 -7.98 24.50
C ALA A 22 1.95 -9.14 23.75
N LEU A 23 0.81 -8.86 23.12
CA LEU A 23 0.12 -9.84 22.27
C LEU A 23 0.90 -10.12 20.98
N MET A 24 1.43 -9.08 20.33
CA MET A 24 2.25 -9.21 19.13
C MET A 24 3.55 -9.97 19.40
N ASP A 25 4.20 -9.76 20.54
CA ASP A 25 5.39 -10.51 20.95
C ASP A 25 5.08 -11.98 21.17
N LYS A 26 4.00 -12.27 21.90
CA LYS A 26 3.55 -13.65 22.16
C LYS A 26 3.19 -14.37 20.85
N TRP A 27 2.45 -13.70 19.97
CA TRP A 27 2.06 -14.25 18.67
C TRP A 27 3.28 -14.44 17.76
N SER A 28 4.22 -13.49 17.76
CA SER A 28 5.48 -13.58 17.03
C SER A 28 6.31 -14.78 17.47
N ALA A 29 6.47 -14.97 18.78
CA ALA A 29 7.18 -16.11 19.33
C ALA A 29 6.50 -17.45 18.97
N ALA A 30 5.17 -17.49 18.95
CA ALA A 30 4.42 -18.66 18.53
C ALA A 30 4.64 -18.98 17.04
N LEU A 31 4.62 -17.96 16.17
CA LEU A 31 4.86 -18.12 14.73
C LEU A 31 6.29 -18.63 14.47
N TYR A 32 7.30 -18.07 15.15
CA TYR A 32 8.68 -18.54 15.03
C TYR A 32 8.83 -20.02 15.42
N ARG A 33 8.27 -20.43 16.56
CA ARG A 33 8.31 -21.84 16.98
C ARG A 33 7.58 -22.76 16.00
N PHE A 34 6.47 -22.29 15.42
CA PHE A 34 5.76 -23.04 14.39
C PHE A 34 6.63 -23.21 13.13
N GLU A 35 7.25 -22.13 12.66
CA GLU A 35 8.13 -22.16 11.49
C GLU A 35 9.36 -23.06 11.72
N GLU A 36 10.01 -22.98 12.88
CA GLU A 36 11.14 -23.85 13.23
C GLU A 36 10.75 -25.33 13.27
N SER A 37 9.58 -25.66 13.83
CA SER A 37 9.15 -27.05 14.02
C SER A 37 8.53 -27.69 12.77
N ARG A 38 7.85 -26.90 11.93
CA ARG A 38 7.03 -27.40 10.81
C ARG A 38 7.41 -26.84 9.45
N GLY A 39 8.26 -25.83 9.36
CA GLY A 39 8.57 -25.09 8.13
C GLY A 39 8.99 -25.97 6.95
N SER A 40 9.83 -26.98 7.20
CA SER A 40 10.29 -27.93 6.17
C SER A 40 9.23 -28.95 5.72
N GLN A 41 8.16 -29.10 6.49
CA GLN A 41 7.07 -30.06 6.25
C GLN A 41 5.82 -29.39 5.68
N LEU A 42 5.83 -28.07 5.50
CA LEU A 42 4.67 -27.32 5.03
C LEU A 42 4.37 -27.68 3.58
N THR A 43 3.10 -27.86 3.28
CA THR A 43 2.63 -27.92 1.89
C THR A 43 2.89 -26.56 1.21
N TYR A 44 2.83 -26.52 -0.12
CA TYR A 44 2.94 -25.25 -0.84
C TYR A 44 1.89 -24.23 -0.37
N ARG A 45 0.66 -24.68 -0.09
CA ARG A 45 -0.44 -23.85 0.39
C ARG A 45 -0.17 -23.33 1.80
N ASP A 46 0.34 -24.18 2.69
CA ASP A 46 0.73 -23.77 4.04
C ASP A 46 1.91 -22.79 4.00
N SER A 47 2.83 -22.96 3.04
CA SER A 47 3.95 -22.04 2.82
C SER A 47 3.48 -20.66 2.35
N ILE A 48 2.40 -20.56 1.56
CA ILE A 48 1.75 -19.30 1.21
C ILE A 48 1.13 -18.66 2.46
N GLY A 49 0.43 -19.46 3.27
CA GLY A 49 -0.15 -19.01 4.53
C GLY A 49 0.92 -18.45 5.48
N LEU A 50 2.02 -19.18 5.67
CA LEU A 50 3.14 -18.74 6.51
C LEU A 50 3.75 -17.42 6.02
N LYS A 51 4.00 -17.26 4.71
CA LYS A 51 4.50 -15.99 4.15
C LYS A 51 3.52 -14.85 4.38
N THR A 52 2.23 -15.12 4.22
CA THR A 52 1.18 -14.12 4.50
C THR A 52 1.22 -13.70 5.97
N LEU A 53 1.27 -14.65 6.91
CA LEU A 53 1.42 -14.33 8.34
C LEU A 53 2.69 -13.53 8.63
N ARG A 54 3.82 -13.87 7.99
CA ARG A 54 5.08 -13.13 8.12
C ARG A 54 4.97 -11.69 7.62
N ILE A 55 4.29 -11.47 6.50
CA ILE A 55 3.98 -10.12 5.99
C ILE A 55 3.19 -9.32 7.04
N TYR A 56 2.14 -9.92 7.60
CA TYR A 56 1.33 -9.26 8.64
C TYR A 56 2.10 -8.98 9.92
N GLN A 57 3.00 -9.88 10.32
CA GLN A 57 3.91 -9.65 11.45
C GLN A 57 4.74 -8.39 11.23
N CYS A 58 5.47 -8.33 10.12
CA CYS A 58 6.30 -7.19 9.74
C CYS A 58 5.49 -5.91 9.69
N TRP A 59 4.36 -5.93 8.98
CA TRP A 59 3.51 -4.75 8.81
C TRP A 59 2.93 -4.25 10.13
N ARG A 60 2.39 -5.14 10.98
CA ARG A 60 1.81 -4.76 12.28
C ARG A 60 2.85 -4.22 13.25
N LEU A 61 4.06 -4.77 13.28
CA LEU A 61 5.14 -4.27 14.14
C LEU A 61 5.58 -2.86 13.72
N VAL A 62 5.72 -2.59 12.42
CA VAL A 62 6.01 -1.24 11.90
C VAL A 62 4.93 -0.24 12.32
N MET A 63 3.65 -0.59 12.13
CA MET A 63 2.54 0.29 12.47
C MET A 63 2.45 0.55 13.98
N LEU A 64 2.68 -0.48 14.81
CA LEU A 64 2.66 -0.36 16.25
C LEU A 64 3.81 0.52 16.77
N ASP A 65 5.04 0.30 16.27
CA ASP A 65 6.20 1.09 16.68
C ASP A 65 6.05 2.57 16.30
N ARG A 66 5.54 2.84 15.09
CA ARG A 66 5.24 4.21 14.66
C ARG A 66 4.20 4.87 15.55
N ALA A 67 3.07 4.21 15.79
CA ALA A 67 2.01 4.74 16.64
C ALA A 67 2.49 4.99 18.09
N LYS A 68 3.41 4.17 18.60
CA LYS A 68 4.04 4.39 19.92
C LYS A 68 4.99 5.58 19.95
N SER A 69 5.81 5.73 18.90
CA SER A 69 6.82 6.79 18.85
C SER A 69 6.21 8.19 18.93
N GLY A 70 4.95 8.36 18.50
CA GLY A 70 4.29 9.67 18.40
C GLY A 70 4.99 10.61 17.41
N VAL A 71 5.98 10.09 16.68
CA VAL A 71 6.81 10.84 15.75
C VAL A 71 5.98 11.10 14.49
N THR A 72 5.81 12.39 14.16
CA THR A 72 5.02 12.79 13.01
C THR A 72 5.86 13.02 11.75
N ASP A 73 7.19 13.03 11.86
CA ASP A 73 8.07 13.20 10.70
C ASP A 73 8.00 11.98 9.76
N LEU A 74 8.24 12.25 8.48
CA LEU A 74 8.21 11.21 7.46
C LEU A 74 9.55 10.47 7.36
N GLU A 75 10.67 11.07 7.79
CA GLU A 75 12.00 10.44 7.75
C GLU A 75 12.08 9.20 8.62
N SER A 76 11.32 9.18 9.71
CA SER A 76 11.16 8.01 10.59
C SER A 76 10.67 6.76 9.86
N TRP A 77 10.09 6.88 8.66
CA TRP A 77 9.76 5.72 7.82
C TRP A 77 11.01 4.99 7.30
N ASP A 78 12.12 5.71 7.08
CA ASP A 78 13.33 5.15 6.46
C ASP A 78 13.97 4.04 7.32
N LYS A 79 13.76 4.09 8.65
CA LYS A 79 14.23 3.04 9.57
C LYS A 79 13.61 1.66 9.29
N TYR A 80 12.47 1.62 8.59
CA TYR A 80 11.75 0.39 8.27
C TYR A 80 12.02 -0.13 6.85
N ASN A 81 12.92 0.48 6.08
CA ASN A 81 13.17 0.11 4.67
C ASN A 81 13.51 -1.38 4.51
N SER A 82 14.29 -1.97 5.42
CA SER A 82 14.59 -3.42 5.40
C SER A 82 13.33 -4.28 5.62
N THR A 83 12.42 -3.82 6.48
CA THR A 83 11.15 -4.50 6.77
C THR A 83 10.18 -4.37 5.59
N PHE A 84 10.11 -3.19 4.97
CA PHE A 84 9.33 -2.97 3.75
C PHE A 84 9.82 -3.84 2.59
N GLN A 85 11.14 -3.92 2.38
CA GLN A 85 11.73 -4.80 1.38
C GLN A 85 11.37 -6.27 1.64
N MET A 86 11.40 -6.71 2.90
CA MET A 86 10.98 -8.07 3.28
C MET A 86 9.51 -8.34 2.96
N ILE A 87 8.61 -7.39 3.26
CA ILE A 87 7.18 -7.49 2.92
C ILE A 87 7.00 -7.67 1.41
N VAL A 88 7.67 -6.84 0.60
CA VAL A 88 7.59 -6.91 -0.87
C VAL A 88 8.11 -8.24 -1.40
N SER A 89 9.27 -8.71 -0.91
CA SER A 89 9.86 -9.98 -1.32
C SER A 89 8.99 -11.19 -0.97
N LEU A 90 8.39 -11.21 0.24
CA LEU A 90 7.47 -12.27 0.64
C LEU A 90 6.19 -12.26 -0.20
N ALA A 91 5.65 -11.07 -0.49
CA ALA A 91 4.44 -10.93 -1.30
C ALA A 91 4.69 -11.36 -2.76
N ALA A 92 5.83 -10.98 -3.34
CA ALA A 92 6.25 -11.46 -4.66
C ALA A 92 6.35 -12.99 -4.70
N ALA A 93 6.90 -13.62 -3.66
CA ALA A 93 6.93 -15.07 -3.56
C ALA A 93 5.52 -15.67 -3.50
N VAL A 94 4.58 -15.09 -2.74
CA VAL A 94 3.17 -15.52 -2.71
C VAL A 94 2.54 -15.45 -4.11
N VAL A 95 2.76 -14.35 -4.83
CA VAL A 95 2.23 -14.13 -6.18
C VAL A 95 2.81 -15.10 -7.20
N ASN A 96 4.09 -15.47 -7.10
CA ASN A 96 4.74 -16.40 -8.03
C ASN A 96 4.42 -17.88 -7.73
N THR A 97 4.16 -18.24 -6.47
CA THR A 97 3.80 -19.62 -6.10
C THR A 97 2.42 -20.06 -6.56
N THR A 98 1.51 -19.12 -6.88
CA THR A 98 0.17 -19.47 -7.38
C THR A 98 0.13 -19.90 -8.84
N ASP A 99 1.23 -19.78 -9.57
CA ASP A 99 1.29 -20.10 -11.01
C ASP A 99 1.55 -21.58 -11.30
N THR A 100 2.09 -22.34 -10.33
CA THR A 100 2.70 -23.63 -10.65
C THR A 100 1.71 -24.79 -10.76
N ASP A 101 0.61 -24.84 -10.00
CA ASP A 101 -0.30 -26.00 -9.98
C ASP A 101 -1.74 -25.66 -9.57
N ALA A 102 -2.39 -24.73 -10.26
CA ALA A 102 -3.85 -24.71 -10.23
C ALA A 102 -4.34 -25.95 -11.00
N PRO A 103 -4.98 -26.96 -10.35
CA PRO A 103 -5.44 -28.15 -11.05
C PRO A 103 -6.34 -27.71 -12.19
N ILE A 104 -6.08 -28.26 -13.38
CA ILE A 104 -6.90 -28.10 -14.57
C ILE A 104 -8.30 -28.57 -14.17
N SER A 105 -9.16 -27.63 -13.77
CA SER A 105 -10.55 -27.93 -13.46
C SER A 105 -11.18 -28.29 -14.80
N THR A 106 -11.43 -29.58 -15.00
CA THR A 106 -11.99 -30.20 -16.20
C THR A 106 -13.48 -29.86 -16.42
N THR A 107 -13.94 -28.71 -15.93
CA THR A 107 -15.36 -28.31 -15.95
C THR A 107 -15.64 -26.94 -16.56
N SER A 108 -14.67 -26.30 -17.23
CA SER A 108 -14.98 -25.11 -18.06
C SER A 108 -15.21 -25.53 -19.51
N LEU A 109 -16.47 -25.65 -19.91
CA LEU A 109 -16.94 -25.90 -21.28
C LEU A 109 -16.96 -24.62 -22.16
N LEU A 110 -16.23 -23.58 -21.79
CA LEU A 110 -16.13 -22.37 -22.60
C LEU A 110 -14.89 -22.45 -23.50
N PRO A 111 -14.99 -22.03 -24.79
CA PRO A 111 -13.86 -22.00 -25.69
C PRO A 111 -12.76 -21.17 -25.05
N SER A 112 -11.56 -21.73 -25.00
CA SER A 112 -10.34 -21.03 -24.64
C SER A 112 -10.07 -19.96 -25.70
N ASP A 113 -10.70 -18.81 -25.55
CA ASP A 113 -10.22 -17.58 -26.16
C ASP A 113 -8.82 -17.34 -25.61
N SER A 114 -7.92 -17.05 -26.53
CA SER A 114 -6.50 -16.84 -26.36
C SER A 114 -6.19 -15.81 -25.26
N PHE A 115 -6.11 -16.24 -24.01
CA PHE A 115 -5.47 -15.45 -22.96
C PHE A 115 -3.97 -15.54 -23.18
N SER A 116 -3.39 -14.37 -23.45
CA SER A 116 -1.96 -14.14 -23.64
C SER A 116 -1.12 -14.90 -22.62
N GLU A 117 -0.05 -15.55 -23.13
CA GLU A 117 1.05 -16.06 -22.32
C GLU A 117 1.55 -14.93 -21.40
N GLY A 118 1.18 -14.98 -20.12
CA GLY A 118 1.61 -14.01 -19.10
C GLY A 118 0.52 -13.47 -18.16
N CYS A 119 -0.78 -13.68 -18.43
CA CYS A 119 -1.83 -13.18 -17.53
C CYS A 119 -2.21 -14.21 -16.45
N LYS A 120 -1.96 -13.89 -15.16
CA LYS A 120 -2.32 -14.76 -14.02
C LYS A 120 -3.84 -14.88 -13.85
N ARG A 121 -4.31 -16.07 -13.50
CA ARG A 121 -5.73 -16.32 -13.22
C ARG A 121 -6.22 -15.42 -12.07
N PRO A 122 -7.31 -14.66 -12.26
CA PRO A 122 -7.90 -13.86 -11.19
C PRO A 122 -8.28 -14.73 -9.99
N SER A 123 -8.05 -14.22 -8.78
CA SER A 123 -8.42 -14.89 -7.53
C SER A 123 -9.22 -13.98 -6.59
N PHE A 124 -10.17 -14.56 -5.86
CA PHE A 124 -11.00 -13.87 -4.87
C PHE A 124 -10.83 -14.53 -3.50
N SER A 125 -10.67 -13.72 -2.45
CA SER A 125 -10.68 -14.15 -1.06
C SER A 125 -11.36 -13.12 -0.17
N LEU A 126 -12.01 -13.56 0.91
CA LEU A 126 -12.47 -12.68 2.00
C LEU A 126 -11.40 -12.51 3.09
N ASP A 127 -10.33 -13.29 3.03
CA ASP A 127 -9.25 -13.27 4.01
C ASP A 127 -8.29 -12.10 3.78
N MET A 128 -7.58 -11.76 4.85
CA MET A 128 -6.50 -10.79 4.84
C MET A 128 -5.28 -11.33 4.07
N GLY A 129 -5.03 -10.79 2.88
CA GLY A 129 -3.93 -11.20 2.02
C GLY A 129 -2.85 -10.12 1.90
N ILE A 130 -2.28 -9.97 0.72
CA ILE A 130 -1.08 -9.16 0.47
C ILE A 130 -1.40 -7.73 0.03
N ILE A 131 -2.66 -7.41 -0.30
CA ILE A 131 -3.00 -6.12 -0.93
C ILE A 131 -2.77 -4.94 0.03
N CYS A 132 -3.33 -4.95 1.25
CA CYS A 132 -3.12 -3.84 2.19
C CYS A 132 -1.64 -3.61 2.53
N PRO A 133 -0.87 -4.63 2.94
CA PRO A 133 0.55 -4.44 3.26
C PRO A 133 1.35 -3.84 2.10
N LEU A 134 1.11 -4.30 0.87
CA LEU A 134 1.80 -3.78 -0.31
C LEU A 134 1.40 -2.35 -0.64
N TYR A 135 0.11 -2.03 -0.50
CA TYR A 135 -0.38 -0.67 -0.74
C TYR A 135 0.23 0.33 0.26
N ASP A 136 0.29 -0.05 1.55
CA ASP A 136 0.95 0.75 2.58
C ASP A 136 2.44 0.90 2.31
N VAL A 137 3.13 -0.17 1.90
CA VAL A 137 4.56 -0.06 1.49
C VAL A 137 4.70 0.93 0.33
N ALA A 138 3.86 0.83 -0.70
CA ALA A 138 3.93 1.67 -1.88
C ALA A 138 3.66 3.16 -1.57
N THR A 139 2.81 3.46 -0.59
CA THR A 139 2.41 4.83 -0.28
C THR A 139 3.23 5.46 0.86
N LEU A 140 3.61 4.68 1.89
CA LEU A 140 4.27 5.19 3.10
C LEU A 140 5.80 5.11 3.04
N CYS A 141 6.38 4.09 2.40
CA CYS A 141 7.84 3.97 2.26
C CYS A 141 8.38 5.17 1.49
N ARG A 142 9.58 5.68 1.85
CA ARG A 142 10.19 6.78 1.10
C ARG A 142 11.15 6.35 0.01
N ASP A 143 11.67 5.12 0.09
CA ASP A 143 12.62 4.59 -0.89
C ASP A 143 11.96 4.41 -2.27
N PRO A 144 12.43 5.12 -3.32
CA PRO A 144 11.80 5.07 -4.64
C PRO A 144 11.77 3.67 -5.26
N PHE A 145 12.76 2.83 -4.97
CA PHE A 145 12.85 1.48 -5.53
C PHE A 145 11.86 0.54 -4.86
N ILE A 146 11.84 0.50 -3.52
CA ILE A 146 10.94 -0.37 -2.74
C ILE A 146 9.48 -0.09 -3.12
N ARG A 147 9.10 1.19 -3.25
CA ARG A 147 7.74 1.58 -3.60
C ARG A 147 7.32 1.08 -4.98
N ARG A 148 8.18 1.27 -5.99
CA ARG A 148 7.92 0.81 -7.36
C ARG A 148 7.88 -0.71 -7.43
N GLU A 149 8.71 -1.41 -6.66
CA GLU A 149 8.63 -2.87 -6.56
C GLU A 149 7.30 -3.32 -5.92
N ALA A 150 6.84 -2.67 -4.85
CA ALA A 150 5.54 -2.97 -4.25
C ALA A 150 4.39 -2.81 -5.26
N VAL A 151 4.42 -1.74 -6.06
CA VAL A 151 3.48 -1.52 -7.17
C VAL A 151 3.54 -2.64 -8.21
N LYS A 152 4.73 -3.04 -8.65
CA LYS A 152 4.89 -4.15 -9.61
C LYS A 152 4.29 -5.46 -9.09
N VAL A 153 4.46 -5.75 -7.80
CA VAL A 153 3.84 -6.93 -7.17
C VAL A 153 2.32 -6.79 -7.17
N LEU A 154 1.75 -5.64 -6.81
CA LEU A 154 0.30 -5.40 -6.88
C LEU A 154 -0.27 -5.58 -8.30
N ARG A 155 0.42 -5.05 -9.32
CA ARG A 155 0.05 -5.20 -10.74
C ARG A 155 0.02 -6.64 -11.19
N SER A 156 0.99 -7.44 -10.76
CA SER A 156 1.13 -8.84 -11.16
C SER A 156 0.26 -9.83 -10.37
N ALA A 157 -0.34 -9.41 -9.24
CA ALA A 157 -1.02 -10.32 -8.34
C ALA A 157 -2.34 -10.90 -8.89
N SER A 158 -3.10 -10.14 -9.71
CA SER A 158 -4.45 -10.51 -10.19
C SER A 158 -5.37 -11.01 -9.05
N ARG A 159 -5.51 -10.21 -7.98
CA ARG A 159 -6.23 -10.60 -6.75
C ARG A 159 -7.32 -9.62 -6.32
N GLN A 160 -8.37 -10.17 -5.73
CA GLN A 160 -9.43 -9.48 -5.01
C GLN A 160 -9.48 -9.99 -3.55
N GLU A 161 -9.28 -9.10 -2.58
CA GLU A 161 -9.36 -9.35 -1.14
C GLU A 161 -10.52 -8.55 -0.55
N GLY A 162 -11.70 -9.17 -0.47
CA GLY A 162 -12.95 -8.49 -0.14
C GLY A 162 -13.22 -7.35 -1.11
N LEU A 163 -13.15 -6.10 -0.62
CA LEU A 163 -13.34 -4.89 -1.41
C LEU A 163 -12.07 -4.38 -2.10
N LEU A 164 -10.91 -4.98 -1.81
CA LEU A 164 -9.63 -4.51 -2.32
C LEU A 164 -9.25 -5.27 -3.58
N ASN A 165 -8.97 -4.53 -4.64
CA ASN A 165 -8.48 -5.08 -5.90
C ASN A 165 -7.00 -4.73 -6.10
N SER A 166 -6.17 -5.70 -6.43
CA SER A 166 -4.71 -5.49 -6.50
C SER A 166 -4.33 -4.52 -7.61
N HIS A 167 -4.98 -4.60 -8.78
CA HIS A 167 -4.71 -3.72 -9.91
C HIS A 167 -5.17 -2.29 -9.61
N LEU A 168 -6.35 -2.14 -9.01
CA LEU A 168 -6.85 -0.86 -8.54
C LEU A 168 -5.88 -0.21 -7.54
N CYS A 169 -5.47 -0.94 -6.51
CA CYS A 169 -4.51 -0.45 -5.52
C CYS A 169 -3.18 -0.04 -6.18
N ALA A 170 -2.72 -0.75 -7.20
CA ALA A 170 -1.52 -0.38 -7.97
C ALA A 170 -1.70 0.95 -8.73
N VAL A 171 -2.81 1.12 -9.46
CA VAL A 171 -3.12 2.38 -10.18
C VAL A 171 -3.07 3.57 -9.22
N VAL A 172 -3.68 3.40 -8.04
CA VAL A 172 -3.74 4.46 -7.04
C VAL A 172 -2.36 4.75 -6.46
N ALA A 173 -1.60 3.72 -6.09
CA ALA A 173 -0.27 3.88 -5.54
C ALA A 173 0.71 4.51 -6.55
N GLU A 174 0.65 4.14 -7.83
CA GLU A 174 1.38 4.80 -8.91
C GLU A 174 1.04 6.28 -8.98
N ARG A 175 -0.25 6.61 -8.92
CA ARG A 175 -0.69 8.00 -8.96
C ARG A 175 -0.15 8.82 -7.81
N VAL A 176 -0.10 8.25 -6.60
CA VAL A 176 0.53 8.88 -5.43
C VAL A 176 2.01 9.16 -5.72
N ILE A 177 2.77 8.15 -6.13
CA ILE A 177 4.21 8.28 -6.42
C ILE A 177 4.46 9.36 -7.48
N GLU A 178 3.72 9.34 -8.59
CA GLU A 178 3.84 10.34 -9.65
C GLU A 178 3.63 11.77 -9.17
N LEU A 179 2.61 12.00 -8.33
CA LEU A 179 2.30 13.32 -7.79
C LEU A 179 3.42 13.84 -6.88
N GLU A 180 3.93 12.99 -5.98
CA GLU A 180 5.02 13.36 -5.07
C GLU A 180 6.31 13.68 -5.83
N GLU A 181 6.69 12.83 -6.80
CA GLU A 181 7.91 12.99 -7.58
C GLU A 181 7.84 14.19 -8.53
N THR A 182 6.68 14.43 -9.18
CA THR A 182 6.50 15.60 -10.05
C THR A 182 6.56 16.90 -9.25
N ALA A 183 5.97 16.93 -8.06
CA ALA A 183 6.02 18.10 -7.19
C ALA A 183 7.46 18.42 -6.78
N ALA A 184 8.26 17.40 -6.45
CA ALA A 184 9.68 17.53 -6.13
C ALA A 184 10.52 18.05 -7.31
N LEU A 185 10.38 17.45 -8.50
CA LEU A 185 11.17 17.82 -9.68
C LEU A 185 10.94 19.28 -10.12
N ARG A 186 9.71 19.80 -9.97
CA ARG A 186 9.37 21.17 -10.37
C ARG A 186 9.76 22.24 -9.35
N SER A 187 9.84 21.87 -8.08
CA SER A 187 9.96 22.82 -6.97
C SER A 187 11.35 22.80 -6.33
N GLY A 188 12.17 21.78 -6.60
CA GLY A 188 13.43 21.54 -5.91
C GLY A 188 13.20 21.19 -4.43
N THR A 189 14.16 21.51 -3.57
CA THR A 189 14.09 21.24 -2.12
C THR A 189 13.31 22.30 -1.32
N ASP A 190 12.62 23.24 -1.99
CA ASP A 190 11.81 24.27 -1.32
C ASP A 190 10.42 23.70 -0.99
N ASP A 191 10.20 23.41 0.29
CA ASP A 191 8.97 22.81 0.80
C ASP A 191 7.72 23.67 0.51
N GLN A 192 7.83 25.01 0.58
CA GLN A 192 6.68 25.89 0.33
C GLN A 192 6.28 25.87 -1.14
N ARG A 193 7.26 25.83 -2.05
CA ARG A 193 7.00 25.64 -3.48
C ARG A 193 6.49 24.23 -3.80
N CYS A 194 6.99 23.20 -3.12
CA CYS A 194 6.50 21.83 -3.27
C CYS A 194 5.01 21.71 -2.93
N LEU A 195 4.59 22.23 -1.78
CA LEU A 195 3.17 22.22 -1.38
C LEU A 195 2.30 22.96 -2.40
N ALA A 196 2.74 24.14 -2.86
CA ALA A 196 2.03 24.90 -3.89
C ALA A 196 1.96 24.17 -5.24
N SER A 197 3.04 23.47 -5.62
CA SER A 197 3.12 22.66 -6.84
C SER A 197 2.22 21.43 -6.77
N ALA A 198 2.23 20.70 -5.65
CA ALA A 198 1.32 19.59 -5.39
C ALA A 198 -0.14 20.09 -5.43
N ALA A 199 -0.45 21.15 -4.69
CA ALA A 199 -1.80 21.73 -4.64
C ALA A 199 -2.29 22.32 -5.98
N SER A 200 -1.39 22.78 -6.85
CA SER A 200 -1.76 23.25 -8.19
C SER A 200 -2.01 22.08 -9.15
N HIS A 201 -1.26 20.98 -9.06
CA HIS A 201 -1.56 19.75 -9.80
C HIS A 201 -2.90 19.15 -9.39
N LEU A 202 -3.18 19.13 -8.08
CA LEU A 202 -4.48 18.68 -7.57
C LEU A 202 -5.64 19.50 -8.16
N ARG A 203 -5.44 20.81 -8.37
CA ARG A 203 -6.45 21.72 -8.96
C ARG A 203 -6.50 21.71 -10.49
N GLY A 204 -5.39 21.39 -11.16
CA GLY A 204 -5.23 21.48 -12.62
C GLY A 204 -5.61 20.23 -13.43
N LEU A 205 -6.17 19.20 -12.81
CA LEU A 205 -6.40 17.87 -13.42
C LEU A 205 -7.54 17.79 -14.46
N ASN A 206 -8.02 18.93 -14.98
CA ASN A 206 -9.03 19.01 -16.04
C ASN A 206 -8.45 19.18 -17.46
N SER A 207 -7.15 19.00 -17.68
CA SER A 207 -6.57 19.20 -19.03
C SER A 207 -5.51 18.19 -19.41
N ASN A 208 -5.69 17.62 -20.61
CA ASN A 208 -4.75 16.82 -21.41
C ASN A 208 -3.46 17.57 -21.78
N SER A 209 -2.78 18.19 -20.83
CA SER A 209 -1.47 18.78 -21.08
C SER A 209 -0.40 17.72 -20.85
N GLN A 210 0.01 17.05 -21.93
CA GLN A 210 1.34 16.45 -22.03
C GLN A 210 2.34 17.53 -21.63
N THR A 211 2.78 17.49 -20.37
CA THR A 211 3.87 18.35 -19.91
C THR A 211 5.13 17.55 -20.16
N GLU A 212 6.08 18.10 -20.90
CA GLU A 212 7.38 17.48 -21.18
C GLU A 212 7.96 16.90 -19.88
N VAL A 213 7.95 15.56 -19.79
CA VAL A 213 8.53 14.85 -18.66
C VAL A 213 10.03 14.98 -18.82
N SER A 214 10.61 15.93 -18.09
CA SER A 214 12.06 15.97 -17.85
C SER A 214 12.51 14.55 -17.51
N SER A 215 13.51 14.03 -18.22
CA SER A 215 14.05 12.66 -18.08
C SER A 215 14.70 12.38 -16.72
N GLN A 216 14.51 13.27 -15.75
CA GLN A 216 15.01 13.17 -14.40
C GLN A 216 14.14 12.19 -13.61
N HIS A 217 14.76 11.09 -13.19
CA HIS A 217 14.12 10.08 -12.36
C HIS A 217 14.58 10.24 -10.92
N ILE A 218 13.63 10.22 -9.97
CA ILE A 218 13.93 10.26 -8.54
C ILE A 218 14.59 8.93 -8.15
N THR A 219 15.79 9.00 -7.57
CA THR A 219 16.56 7.79 -7.20
C THR A 219 16.85 7.69 -5.71
N ARG A 220 16.70 8.77 -4.96
CA ARG A 220 16.90 8.79 -3.50
C ARG A 220 15.66 9.32 -2.79
N SER A 221 15.37 8.78 -1.61
CA SER A 221 14.25 9.23 -0.77
C SER A 221 14.34 10.70 -0.37
N SER A 222 15.56 11.25 -0.27
CA SER A 222 15.83 12.66 0.06
C SER A 222 15.53 13.64 -1.08
N GLU A 223 15.34 13.16 -2.30
CA GLU A 223 14.99 14.01 -3.46
C GLU A 223 13.52 14.42 -3.47
N VAL A 224 12.67 13.76 -2.67
CA VAL A 224 11.26 14.13 -2.48
C VAL A 224 11.11 14.84 -1.14
N PRO A 225 10.88 16.16 -1.13
CA PRO A 225 10.74 16.94 0.11
C PRO A 225 9.51 16.55 0.91
N HIS A 226 9.51 16.82 2.21
CA HIS A 226 8.42 16.46 3.12
C HIS A 226 7.07 17.04 2.66
N ALA A 227 7.10 18.29 2.22
CA ALA A 227 5.98 19.02 1.66
C ALA A 227 5.32 18.35 0.45
N ALA A 228 6.08 17.58 -0.33
CA ALA A 228 5.57 16.91 -1.52
C ALA A 228 4.87 15.58 -1.19
N ARG A 229 5.04 15.05 0.03
CA ARG A 229 4.59 13.72 0.41
C ARG A 229 3.21 13.71 1.04
N PHE A 230 2.44 12.68 0.70
CA PHE A 230 1.11 12.47 1.28
C PHE A 230 1.21 11.57 2.50
N VAL A 231 0.53 11.96 3.57
CA VAL A 231 0.46 11.18 4.82
C VAL A 231 -0.61 10.11 4.70
N TYR A 232 -1.67 10.39 3.96
CA TYR A 232 -2.81 9.52 3.79
C TYR A 232 -3.27 9.53 2.34
N ALA A 233 -3.43 8.34 1.75
CA ALA A 233 -3.90 8.17 0.39
C ALA A 233 -4.78 6.91 0.34
N TYR A 234 -6.04 7.04 -0.08
CA TYR A 234 -6.92 5.88 -0.23
C TYR A 234 -7.95 6.11 -1.34
N PRO A 235 -8.30 5.06 -2.09
CA PRO A 235 -9.41 5.12 -3.02
C PRO A 235 -10.74 5.24 -2.27
N ASN A 236 -11.61 6.09 -2.79
CA ASN A 236 -12.99 6.25 -2.38
C ASN A 236 -13.87 6.17 -3.63
N PHE A 237 -15.04 5.56 -3.50
CA PHE A 237 -15.96 5.35 -4.60
C PHE A 237 -17.30 6.01 -4.27
N ASP A 238 -17.78 6.82 -5.20
CA ASP A 238 -19.13 7.36 -5.17
C ASP A 238 -20.06 6.43 -5.97
N PRO A 239 -20.91 5.63 -5.28
CA PRO A 239 -21.78 4.68 -5.94
C PRO A 239 -22.91 5.33 -6.74
N LEU A 240 -23.27 6.59 -6.46
CA LEU A 240 -24.36 7.27 -7.14
C LEU A 240 -23.95 7.71 -8.55
N TYR A 241 -22.70 8.16 -8.68
CA TYR A 241 -22.16 8.66 -9.96
C TYR A 241 -21.18 7.70 -10.62
N LYS A 242 -20.98 6.52 -10.03
CA LYS A 242 -19.98 5.52 -10.45
C LYS A 242 -18.56 6.10 -10.56
N GLN A 243 -18.24 7.14 -9.78
CA GLN A 243 -16.95 7.82 -9.87
C GLN A 243 -15.99 7.39 -8.76
N ALA A 244 -14.75 7.10 -9.12
CA ALA A 244 -13.69 6.83 -8.16
C ALA A 244 -12.83 8.07 -7.94
N PHE A 245 -12.45 8.29 -6.68
CA PHE A 245 -11.60 9.38 -6.24
C PHE A 245 -10.46 8.86 -5.37
N LEU A 246 -9.27 9.43 -5.51
CA LEU A 246 -8.20 9.30 -4.55
C LEU A 246 -8.36 10.41 -3.51
N VAL A 247 -8.57 10.03 -2.27
CA VAL A 247 -8.56 10.97 -1.15
C VAL A 247 -7.13 11.08 -0.65
N LEU A 248 -6.57 12.28 -0.75
CA LEU A 248 -5.25 12.62 -0.21
C LEU A 248 -5.38 13.53 1.00
N ALA A 249 -4.61 13.24 2.05
CA ALA A 249 -4.35 14.17 3.14
C ALA A 249 -2.84 14.44 3.26
N ALA A 250 -2.50 15.72 3.34
CA ALA A 250 -1.14 16.19 3.61
C ALA A 250 -0.88 16.42 5.11
N ASP A 251 -1.93 16.50 5.93
CA ASP A 251 -1.86 16.61 7.38
C ASP A 251 -2.33 15.32 8.07
N GLN A 252 -1.84 15.07 9.30
CA GLN A 252 -2.27 13.91 10.10
C GLN A 252 -3.67 14.08 10.71
N ALA A 253 -4.19 15.31 10.74
CA ALA A 253 -5.50 15.62 11.32
C ALA A 253 -6.65 15.21 10.39
N GLY A 254 -6.40 15.01 9.09
CA GLY A 254 -7.41 14.64 8.11
C GLY A 254 -8.41 15.76 7.84
N GLU A 255 -8.06 17.01 8.17
CA GLU A 255 -9.00 18.14 8.06
C GLU A 255 -9.06 18.67 6.62
N ASN A 256 -7.99 18.51 5.83
CA ASN A 256 -7.93 18.91 4.42
C ASN A 256 -7.85 17.69 3.48
N HIS A 257 -8.98 17.04 3.25
CA HIS A 257 -9.10 15.97 2.26
C HIS A 257 -9.26 16.54 0.85
N THR A 258 -8.31 16.25 -0.03
CA THR A 258 -8.46 16.53 -1.47
C THR A 258 -8.90 15.28 -2.20
N LYS A 259 -10.01 15.37 -2.93
CA LYS A 259 -10.49 14.30 -3.81
C LYS A 259 -9.94 14.51 -5.21
N ILE A 260 -9.15 13.57 -5.70
CA ILE A 260 -8.67 13.56 -7.08
C ILE A 260 -9.46 12.52 -7.87
N PRO A 261 -10.08 12.85 -8.99
CA PRO A 261 -10.69 11.84 -9.86
C PRO A 261 -9.68 10.77 -10.25
N LEU A 262 -10.12 9.51 -10.31
CA LEU A 262 -9.35 8.38 -10.81
C LEU A 262 -10.04 7.84 -12.08
N PRO A 263 -9.78 8.44 -13.27
CA PRO A 263 -10.49 8.05 -14.49
C PRO A 263 -10.25 6.60 -14.91
N ALA A 264 -9.02 6.10 -14.74
CA ALA A 264 -8.69 4.70 -15.03
C ALA A 264 -9.51 3.74 -14.15
N VAL A 265 -9.72 4.09 -12.88
CA VAL A 265 -10.53 3.30 -11.94
C VAL A 265 -12.02 3.43 -12.26
N THR A 266 -12.47 4.64 -12.58
CA THR A 266 -13.85 4.92 -13.00
C THR A 266 -14.20 4.10 -14.24
N ALA A 267 -13.32 4.06 -15.23
CA ALA A 267 -13.49 3.23 -16.42
C ALA A 267 -13.54 1.72 -16.10
N MET A 268 -12.75 1.24 -15.12
CA MET A 268 -12.83 -0.15 -14.66
C MET A 268 -14.16 -0.48 -13.97
N LEU A 269 -14.85 0.50 -13.41
CA LEU A 269 -16.16 0.33 -12.76
C LEU A 269 -17.31 0.29 -13.78
N ASP A 270 -17.08 0.83 -14.98
CA ASP A 270 -18.05 0.89 -16.09
C ASP A 270 -17.92 -0.31 -17.05
N MET A 271 -16.87 -1.13 -16.90
CA MET A 271 -16.72 -2.37 -17.67
C MET A 271 -17.57 -3.49 -17.05
N GLU A 272 -18.81 -3.61 -17.54
CA GLU A 272 -19.69 -4.79 -17.39
C GLU A 272 -19.36 -5.89 -18.40
#